data_AF-A0A958WBR4-F1
#
_entry.id   AF-A0A958WBR4-F1
#
_cell.length_a   1.000
_cell.length_b   1.000
_cell.length_c   1.000
_cell.angle_alpha   90.00
_cell.angle_beta   90.00
_cell.angle_gamma   90.00
#
_symmetry.space_group_name_H-M   'P 1'
#
loop_
_entity.id
_entity.type
_entity.pdbx_description
1 polymer ?
#
loop_
_entity_poly.entity_id
_entity_poly.type
_entity_poly.pdbx_seq_one_letter_code
_entity_poly.pdbx_strand_id
1 'polypeptide(L)' 'MKREKVIETLDKLPEEFSTEELMDKLLFIEKVEQGINDVENGKTISLEEAKNKIAKKWAK' A
#
# COMPACT_ATOMS: atom_id res chain seq x y z
N MET A 1 10.36 1.74 -4.26
CA MET A 1 10.73 2.56 -3.09
C MET A 1 12.14 3.14 -3.24
N LYS A 2 12.33 4.42 -2.91
CA LYS A 2 13.66 5.08 -2.90
C LYS A 2 14.24 5.12 -1.49
N ARG A 3 15.57 5.20 -1.37
CA ARG A 3 16.27 5.25 -0.07
C ARG A 3 15.81 6.42 0.80
N GLU A 4 15.61 7.57 0.19
CA GLU A 4 15.16 8.79 0.87
C GLU A 4 13.82 8.57 1.56
N LYS A 5 12.93 7.77 0.95
CA LYS A 5 11.63 7.45 1.53
C LYS A 5 11.72 6.60 2.78
N VAL A 6 12.69 5.69 2.83
CA VAL A 6 12.96 4.87 4.02
C VAL A 6 13.46 5.76 5.15
N ILE A 7 14.38 6.68 4.86
CA ILE A 7 14.91 7.65 5.84
C ILE A 7 13.77 8.54 6.37
N GLU A 8 12.94 9.12 5.49
CA GLU A 8 11.76 9.91 5.89
C GLU A 8 10.77 9.11 6.75
N THR A 9 10.69 7.79 6.55
CA THR A 9 9.81 6.92 7.34
C THR A 9 10.40 6.71 8.74
N LEU A 10 11.71 6.51 8.83
CA LEU A 10 12.42 6.39 10.11
C LEU A 10 12.29 7.68 10.93
N ASP A 11 12.40 8.86 10.30
CA ASP A 11 12.26 10.16 10.97
C ASP A 11 10.86 10.39 11.57
N LYS A 12 9.85 9.63 11.12
CA LYS A 12 8.45 9.71 11.59
C LYS A 12 8.08 8.64 12.60
N LEU A 13 8.96 7.65 12.82
CA LEU A 13 8.76 6.64 13.82
C LEU A 13 9.19 7.17 15.20
N PRO A 14 8.62 6.63 16.29
CA PRO A 14 9.10 6.93 17.64
C PRO A 14 10.57 6.51 17.81
N GLU A 15 11.21 6.98 18.87
CA GLU A 15 12.61 6.65 19.19
C GLU A 15 12.83 5.13 19.34
N GLU A 16 11.85 4.42 19.91
CA GLU A 16 11.81 2.97 19.98
C GLU A 16 10.62 2.44 19.18
N PHE A 17 10.88 1.51 18.28
CA PHE A 17 9.88 0.81 17.49
C PHE A 17 10.37 -0.62 17.22
N SER A 18 9.44 -1.52 16.90
CA SER A 18 9.79 -2.87 16.50
C SER A 18 10.09 -2.96 15.00
N THR A 19 10.88 -3.96 14.60
CA THR A 19 11.13 -4.25 13.19
C THR A 19 9.82 -4.50 12.41
N GLU A 20 8.83 -5.14 13.04
CA GLU A 20 7.52 -5.39 12.43
C GLU A 20 6.80 -4.09 12.07
N GLU A 21 6.79 -3.11 12.99
CA GLU A 21 6.18 -1.80 12.74
C GLU A 21 6.86 -1.02 11.62
N LEU A 22 8.19 -1.11 11.49
CA LEU A 22 8.90 -0.53 10.36
C LEU A 22 8.47 -1.19 9.05
N MET A 23 8.47 -2.53 9.02
CA MET A 23 8.10 -3.29 7.83
C MET A 23 6.66 -3.01 7.38
N ASP A 24 5.72 -2.93 8.31
CA ASP A 24 4.33 -2.61 8.00
C ASP A 24 4.16 -1.22 7.41
N LYS A 25 4.87 -0.22 7.96
CA LYS A 25 4.85 1.16 7.44
C LYS A 25 5.43 1.22 6.04
N LEU A 26 6.57 0.56 5.79
CA LEU A 26 7.18 0.52 4.47
C LEU A 26 6.28 -0.20 3.45
N LEU A 27 5.69 -1.33 3.81
CA LEU A 27 4.76 -2.07 2.96
C LEU A 27 3.51 -1.26 2.63
N PHE A 28 2.98 -0.50 3.60
CA PHE A 28 1.87 0.40 3.38
C PHE A 28 2.22 1.50 2.37
N ILE A 29 3.36 2.17 2.53
CA ILE A 29 3.83 3.21 1.61
C ILE A 29 3.97 2.65 0.19
N GLU A 30 4.58 1.46 0.04
CA GLU A 30 4.73 0.81 -1.25
C GLU A 30 3.39 0.52 -1.93
N LYS A 31 2.40 0.01 -1.18
CA LYS A 31 1.05 -0.24 -1.72
C LYS A 31 0.35 1.04 -2.16
N VAL A 32 0.53 2.14 -1.44
CA VAL A 32 -0.05 3.44 -1.81
C VAL A 32 0.61 3.97 -3.08
N GLU A 33 1.94 3.95 -3.18
CA GLU A 33 2.68 4.35 -4.39
C GLU A 33 2.26 3.51 -5.60
N GLN A 34 2.11 2.19 -5.41
CA GLN A 34 1.59 1.31 -6.44
C GLN A 34 0.19 1.70 -6.88
N GLY A 35 -0.72 1.99 -5.93
CA GLY A 35 -2.08 2.41 -6.24
C GLY A 35 -2.14 3.72 -7.04
N ILE A 36 -1.29 4.69 -6.70
CA ILE A 36 -1.16 5.94 -7.48
C ILE A 36 -0.70 5.64 -8.91
N ASN A 37 0.35 4.84 -9.06
CA ASN A 37 0.85 4.45 -10.37
C ASN A 37 -0.19 3.66 -11.18
N ASP A 38 -0.99 2.81 -10.53
CA ASP A 38 -2.08 2.08 -11.20
C ASP A 38 -3.16 3.04 -11.70
N VAL A 39 -3.50 4.09 -10.95
CA VAL A 39 -4.42 5.15 -11.41
C VAL A 39 -3.86 5.89 -12.62
N GLU A 40 -2.59 6.33 -12.57
CA GLU A 40 -1.94 7.05 -13.67
C GLU A 40 -1.87 6.22 -14.96
N ASN A 41 -1.72 4.90 -14.83
CA ASN A 41 -1.70 3.97 -15.96
C ASN A 41 -3.09 3.45 -16.36
N GLY A 42 -4.18 3.97 -15.78
CA GLY A 42 -5.55 3.55 -16.08
C GLY A 42 -5.88 2.12 -15.63
N LYS A 43 -5.08 1.52 -14.75
CA LYS A 43 -5.30 0.19 -14.16
C LYS A 43 -6.32 0.23 -13.01
N THR A 44 -7.43 0.92 -13.25
CA THR A 44 -8.55 1.03 -12.30
C THR A 44 -9.73 0.19 -12.77
N ILE A 45 -10.57 -0.22 -11.83
CA ILE A 45 -11.84 -0.89 -12.13
C ILE A 45 -13.00 -0.06 -11.60
N SER A 46 -14.18 -0.22 -12.18
CA SER A 46 -15.38 0.41 -11.66
C SER A 46 -15.78 -0.18 -10.30
N LEU A 47 -16.60 0.55 -9.55
CA LEU A 47 -17.14 0.07 -8.28
C LEU A 47 -17.93 -1.25 -8.45
N GLU A 48 -18.65 -1.39 -9.55
CA GLU A 48 -19.42 -2.60 -9.86
C GLU A 48 -18.49 -3.80 -10.10
N GLU A 49 -17.44 -3.62 -10.89
CA GLU A 49 -16.43 -4.64 -11.13
C GLU A 49 -15.72 -5.05 -9.84
N ALA A 50 -15.42 -4.10 -8.96
CA ALA A 50 -14.82 -4.36 -7.65
C ALA A 50 -15.74 -5.23 -6.78
N LYS A 51 -17.02 -4.87 -6.67
CA LYS A 51 -18.02 -5.66 -5.92
C LYS A 51 -18.12 -7.08 -6.46
N ASN A 52 -18.16 -7.24 -7.79
CA ASN A 52 -18.22 -8.53 -8.44
C ASN A 52 -16.97 -9.39 -8.17
N LYS A 53 -15.77 -8.79 -8.18
CA LYS A 53 -14.52 -9.50 -7.84
C LYS A 53 -14.49 -9.96 -6.39
N ILE A 54 -14.91 -9.12 -5.45
CA ILE A 54 -14.96 -9.47 -4.02
C ILE A 54 -15.97 -10.59 -3.79
N ALA A 55 -17.19 -10.47 -4.32
CA ALA A 55 -18.20 -11.50 -4.22
C ALA A 55 -17.70 -12.85 -4.76
N LYS A 56 -17.06 -12.88 -5.94
CA LYS A 56 -16.49 -14.11 -6.51
C LYS A 56 -15.36 -14.72 -5.68
N LYS A 57 -14.51 -13.89 -5.08
CA LYS A 57 -13.35 -14.35 -4.30
C LYS A 57 -13.74 -14.91 -2.93
N TRP A 58 -14.84 -14.42 -2.35
CA TRP A 58 -15.29 -14.77 -0.99
C TRP A 58 -16.58 -15.60 -0.95
N ALA A 59 -17.24 -15.85 -2.09
CA ALA A 59 -18.36 -16.80 -2.20
C ALA A 59 -17.91 -18.28 -2.23
N LYS A 60 -16.78 -18.60 -1.60
CA LYS A 60 -16.25 -19.95 -1.46
C LYS A 60 -16.32 -20.40 -0.02
#